data_AF-A0A915E9T8-F1
#
_entry.id   AF-A0A915E9T8-F1
#
_cell.length_a   1.000
_cell.length_b   1.000
_cell.length_c   1.000
_cell.angle_alpha   90.00
_cell.angle_beta   90.00
_cell.angle_gamma   90.00
#
_symmetry.space_group_name_H-M   'P 1'
#
loop_
_entity.id
_entity.type
_entity.pdbx_description
1 polymer ?
#
loop_
_entity_poly.entity_id
_entity_poly.type
_entity_poly.pdbx_seq_one_letter_code
_entity_poly.pdbx_strand_id
1 'polypeptide(L)'
;MQDYFTFLLIPGNPGNDLFYENFGQQFVQEISKKQTGSATIYTISHLNHAPKDKGCSTTQQELFNLSEQIEHKLDFCREHLSENRSLYLVGHSIGAYICLRMLDQLKKEGWTVSGCYCLFPAVERMAKTPSGQKVIPLIQVVYKL
;
A
#
# COMPACT_ATOMS: atom_id res chain seq x y z
N MET A 1 -3.42 5.43 29.05
CA MET A 1 -3.85 5.50 27.64
C MET A 1 -3.68 4.11 27.06
N GLN A 2 -4.67 3.60 26.33
CA GLN A 2 -4.53 2.32 25.64
C GLN A 2 -3.82 2.56 24.32
N ASP A 3 -2.74 1.82 24.04
CA ASP A 3 -1.99 1.98 22.82
C ASP A 3 -2.83 1.56 21.60
N TYR A 4 -2.84 2.41 20.57
CA TYR A 4 -3.57 2.17 19.33
C TYR A 4 -2.59 2.11 18.16
N PHE A 5 -2.49 0.95 17.52
CA PHE A 5 -1.58 0.70 16.43
C PHE A 5 -2.32 0.78 15.09
N THR A 6 -1.92 1.72 14.24
CA THR A 6 -2.50 1.87 12.90
C THR A 6 -1.50 1.37 11.86
N PHE A 7 -1.88 0.33 11.14
CA PHE A 7 -1.10 -0.24 10.05
C PHE A 7 -1.76 0.13 8.72
N LEU A 8 -0.98 0.59 7.74
CA LEU A 8 -1.42 0.76 6.36
C LEU A 8 -0.66 -0.22 5.46
N LEU A 9 -1.39 -1.19 4.93
CA LEU A 9 -0.90 -2.18 3.98
C LEU A 9 -1.06 -1.66 2.55
N ILE A 10 0.05 -1.60 1.82
CA ILE A 10 0.09 -1.28 0.40
C ILE A 10 0.29 -2.57 -0.40
N PRO A 11 -0.69 -2.95 -1.25
CA PRO A 11 -0.60 -4.13 -2.09
C PRO A 11 0.64 -4.16 -2.99
N GLY A 12 1.07 -5.37 -3.33
CA GLY A 12 1.84 -5.65 -4.54
C GLY A 12 0.94 -5.92 -5.75
N ASN A 13 1.53 -6.24 -6.90
CA ASN A 13 0.76 -6.59 -8.11
C ASN A 13 -0.07 -7.87 -7.92
N PRO A 14 -1.32 -7.94 -8.42
CA PRO A 14 -2.00 -7.00 -9.31
C PRO A 14 -2.76 -5.87 -8.59
N GLY A 15 -2.36 -5.45 -7.39
CA GLY A 15 -2.89 -4.23 -6.75
C GLY A 15 -4.26 -4.34 -6.10
N ASN A 16 -4.84 -5.54 -6.03
CA ASN A 16 -6.12 -5.79 -5.36
C ASN A 16 -5.91 -5.96 -3.85
N ASP A 17 -6.66 -5.19 -3.07
CA ASP A 17 -6.61 -5.17 -1.61
C ASP A 17 -7.29 -6.38 -0.95
N LEU A 18 -8.37 -6.93 -1.52
CA LEU A 18 -9.06 -8.11 -0.99
C LEU A 18 -8.16 -9.34 -0.91
N PHE A 19 -7.12 -9.41 -1.75
CA PHE A 19 -6.09 -10.45 -1.65
C PHE A 19 -5.44 -10.52 -0.26
N TYR A 20 -5.38 -9.39 0.46
CA TYR A 20 -4.73 -9.28 1.77
C TYR A 20 -5.72 -9.40 2.93
N GLU A 21 -7.01 -9.68 2.70
CA GLU A 21 -8.03 -9.74 3.76
C GLU A 21 -7.68 -10.75 4.85
N ASN A 22 -7.45 -12.02 4.47
CA ASN A 22 -7.08 -13.07 5.42
C ASN A 22 -5.75 -12.78 6.12
N PHE A 23 -4.77 -12.25 5.37
CA PHE A 23 -3.50 -11.82 5.95
C PHE A 23 -3.71 -10.73 7.02
N GLY A 24 -4.50 -9.69 6.73
CA GLY A 24 -4.80 -8.60 7.64
C GLY A 24 -5.54 -9.06 8.89
N GLN A 25 -6.50 -9.97 8.74
CA GLN A 25 -7.22 -10.58 9.87
C GLN A 25 -6.26 -11.35 10.79
N GLN A 26 -5.44 -12.24 10.23
CA GLN A 26 -4.45 -12.98 11.01
C GLN A 26 -3.41 -12.05 11.64
N PHE A 27 -2.96 -11.03 10.90
CA PHE A 27 -2.01 -10.05 11.39
C PHE A 27 -2.53 -9.34 12.65
N VAL A 28 -3.75 -8.79 12.62
CA VAL A 28 -4.36 -8.12 13.78
C VAL A 28 -4.57 -9.10 14.94
N GLN A 29 -5.02 -10.33 14.66
CA GLN A 29 -5.17 -11.36 15.69
C GLN A 29 -3.84 -11.68 16.40
N GLU A 30 -2.75 -11.83 15.64
CA GLU A 30 -1.43 -12.14 16.19
C GLU A 30 -0.83 -10.97 16.98
N ILE A 31 -1.04 -9.72 16.54
CA ILE A 31 -0.64 -8.53 17.31
C ILE A 31 -1.42 -8.46 18.62
N SER A 32 -2.74 -8.69 18.57
CA SER A 32 -3.61 -8.63 19.76
C SER A 32 -3.27 -9.70 20.81
N LYS A 33 -2.70 -10.85 20.40
CA LYS A 33 -2.20 -11.88 21.33
C LYS A 33 -0.91 -11.47 22.04
N LYS A 34 -0.09 -10.61 21.42
CA LYS A 34 1.27 -10.30 21.86
C LYS A 34 1.41 -8.95 22.55
N GLN A 35 0.48 -8.02 22.32
CA GLN A 35 0.55 -6.66 22.84
C GLN A 35 -0.74 -6.24 23.53
N THR A 36 -0.60 -5.43 24.58
CA THR A 36 -1.73 -4.77 25.25
C THR A 36 -2.10 -3.51 24.48
N GLY A 37 -3.14 -3.57 23.65
CA GLY A 37 -3.58 -2.44 22.83
C GLY A 37 -4.58 -2.87 21.78
N SER A 38 -5.09 -1.91 20.99
CA SER A 38 -5.92 -2.20 19.83
C SER A 38 -5.11 -1.98 18.55
N ALA A 39 -5.20 -2.93 17.62
CA ALA A 39 -4.56 -2.82 16.32
C ALA A 39 -5.62 -2.74 15.22
N THR A 40 -5.39 -1.88 14.24
CA THR A 40 -6.21 -1.80 13.04
C THR A 40 -5.31 -1.75 11.83
N ILE A 41 -5.61 -2.58 10.84
CA ILE A 41 -4.93 -2.61 9.56
C ILE A 41 -5.88 -2.09 8.48
N TYR A 42 -5.43 -1.09 7.75
CA TYR A 42 -6.06 -0.57 6.56
C TYR A 42 -5.33 -1.14 5.35
N THR A 43 -6.06 -1.34 4.26
CA THR A 43 -5.51 -1.67 2.95
C THR A 43 -6.28 -0.87 1.91
N ILE A 44 -5.61 -0.51 0.82
CA ILE A 44 -6.23 0.21 -0.28
C ILE A 44 -5.72 -0.33 -1.60
N SER A 45 -6.65 -0.65 -2.50
CA SER A 45 -6.32 -1.09 -3.85
C SER A 45 -5.52 -0.03 -4.60
N HIS A 46 -4.71 -0.47 -5.55
CA HIS A 46 -4.13 0.45 -6.52
C HIS A 46 -5.23 1.09 -7.38
N LEU A 47 -5.02 2.32 -7.87
CA LEU A 47 -5.99 2.98 -8.75
C LEU A 47 -6.32 2.08 -9.94
N ASN A 48 -7.60 1.97 -10.29
CA ASN A 48 -8.14 1.05 -11.32
C ASN A 48 -7.97 -0.46 -11.05
N HIS A 49 -7.63 -0.89 -9.84
CA HIS A 49 -7.49 -2.31 -9.47
C HIS A 49 -8.59 -2.87 -8.57
N ALA A 50 -9.54 -2.03 -8.17
CA ALA A 50 -10.79 -2.44 -7.55
C ALA A 50 -11.93 -2.47 -8.59
N PRO A 51 -12.97 -3.30 -8.40
CA PRO A 51 -14.16 -3.25 -9.24
C PRO A 51 -14.75 -1.84 -9.29
N LYS A 52 -15.05 -1.33 -10.48
CA LYS A 52 -15.76 -0.05 -10.62
C LYS A 52 -17.20 -0.19 -10.11
N ASP A 53 -17.69 0.84 -9.43
CA ASP A 53 -19.10 0.93 -9.09
C ASP A 53 -19.97 0.86 -10.34
N LYS A 54 -21.14 0.22 -10.20
CA LYS A 54 -22.15 0.09 -11.26
C LYS A 54 -22.72 1.48 -11.60
N GLY A 55 -22.02 2.21 -12.44
CA GLY A 55 -22.35 3.59 -12.82
C GLY A 55 -21.17 4.39 -13.36
N CYS A 56 -19.93 3.95 -13.10
CA CYS A 56 -18.73 4.60 -13.62
C CYS A 56 -18.45 4.15 -15.06
N SER A 57 -18.95 4.92 -16.04
CA SER A 57 -18.81 4.67 -17.48
C SER A 57 -17.50 5.21 -18.07
N THR A 58 -16.37 5.06 -17.38
CA THR A 58 -15.07 5.36 -18.01
C THR A 58 -14.69 4.20 -18.94
N THR A 59 -14.93 4.40 -20.24
CA THR A 59 -14.64 3.48 -21.34
C THR A 59 -13.15 3.32 -21.65
N GLN A 60 -12.30 4.16 -21.05
CA GLN A 60 -10.85 4.03 -21.07
C GLN A 60 -10.36 3.55 -19.71
N GLN A 61 -9.56 2.49 -19.69
CA GLN A 61 -8.71 2.18 -18.54
C GLN A 61 -7.66 3.29 -18.45
N GLU A 62 -7.90 4.29 -17.62
CA GLU A 62 -6.89 5.30 -17.32
C GLU A 62 -5.66 4.60 -16.73
N LEU A 63 -4.53 4.72 -17.42
CA LEU A 63 -3.27 4.18 -16.97
C LEU A 63 -2.66 5.16 -15.98
N PHE A 64 -2.54 4.74 -14.72
CA PHE A 64 -1.90 5.54 -13.69
C PHE A 64 -0.42 5.18 -13.58
N ASN A 65 0.42 6.20 -13.57
CA ASN A 65 1.85 6.05 -13.32
C ASN A 65 2.11 5.85 -11.82
N LEU A 66 3.36 5.48 -11.50
CA LEU A 66 3.74 5.15 -10.12
C LEU A 66 3.64 6.35 -9.15
N SER A 67 3.80 7.58 -9.64
CA SER A 67 3.70 8.78 -8.81
C SER A 67 2.25 9.09 -8.46
N GLU A 68 1.33 8.97 -9.42
CA GLU A 68 -0.12 9.05 -9.17
C GLU A 68 -0.58 7.96 -8.21
N GLN A 69 0.00 6.77 -8.33
CA GLN A 69 -0.26 5.68 -7.40
C GLN A 69 0.27 6.01 -6.01
N ILE A 70 1.41 6.66 -5.84
CA ILE A 70 1.90 7.09 -4.52
C ILE A 70 0.97 8.15 -3.91
N GLU A 71 0.60 9.17 -4.69
CA GLU A 71 -0.22 10.28 -4.22
C GLU A 71 -1.58 9.78 -3.72
N HIS A 72 -2.23 8.87 -4.45
CA HIS A 72 -3.47 8.24 -4.01
C HIS A 72 -3.42 7.62 -2.60
N LYS A 73 -2.26 7.10 -2.16
CA LYS A 73 -2.13 6.49 -0.82
C LYS A 73 -1.78 7.55 0.22
N LEU A 74 -1.11 8.63 -0.17
CA LEU A 74 -0.91 9.78 0.70
C LEU A 74 -2.24 10.47 0.98
N ASP A 75 -3.08 10.67 -0.04
CA ASP A 75 -4.43 11.22 0.10
C ASP A 75 -5.28 10.36 1.04
N PHE A 76 -5.26 9.04 0.87
CA PHE A 76 -5.93 8.14 1.82
C PHE A 76 -5.46 8.34 3.27
N CYS A 77 -4.16 8.56 3.50
CA CYS A 77 -3.67 8.86 4.85
C CYS A 77 -4.27 10.16 5.37
N ARG A 78 -4.21 11.24 4.58
CA ARG A 78 -4.70 12.57 4.95
C ARG A 78 -6.21 12.60 5.21
N GLU A 79 -6.98 11.84 4.43
CA GLU A 79 -8.45 11.83 4.49
C GLU A 79 -9.00 10.92 5.59
N HIS A 80 -8.32 9.81 5.89
CA HIS A 80 -8.90 8.73 6.71
C HIS A 80 -8.09 8.36 7.94
N LEU A 81 -6.81 8.73 8.02
CA LEU A 81 -5.94 8.40 9.15
C LEU A 81 -5.62 9.66 9.96
N SER A 82 -5.46 9.52 11.27
CA SER A 82 -5.11 10.64 12.13
C SER A 82 -3.60 10.79 12.28
N GLU A 83 -3.07 12.00 12.06
CA GLU A 83 -1.64 12.34 12.19
C GLU A 83 -1.06 12.10 13.60
N ASN A 84 -1.90 12.18 14.63
CA ASN A 84 -1.51 12.04 16.05
C ASN A 84 -1.36 10.58 16.52
N ARG A 85 -1.48 9.58 15.62
CA ARG A 85 -1.33 8.16 15.97
C ARG A 85 -0.07 7.59 15.33
N SER A 86 0.52 6.59 15.99
CA SER A 86 1.67 5.85 15.46
C SER A 86 1.25 5.07 14.21
N LEU A 87 1.68 5.56 13.04
CA LEU A 87 1.43 4.91 11.74
C LEU A 87 2.56 3.92 11.44
N TYR A 88 2.18 2.71 11.01
CA TYR A 88 3.09 1.69 10.52
C TYR A 88 2.76 1.38 9.06
N LEU A 89 3.73 1.50 8.18
CA LEU A 89 3.58 1.15 6.76
C LEU A 89 3.96 -0.32 6.56
N VAL A 90 3.19 -1.04 5.74
CA VAL A 90 3.47 -2.43 5.36
C VAL A 90 3.34 -2.55 3.85
N GLY A 91 4.43 -2.75 3.13
CA GLY A 91 4.41 -2.81 1.67
C GLY A 91 4.79 -4.19 1.15
N HIS A 92 3.96 -4.81 0.31
CA HIS A 92 4.29 -6.08 -0.36
C HIS A 92 4.84 -5.84 -1.77
N SER A 93 5.97 -6.45 -2.12
CA SER A 93 6.56 -6.35 -3.47
C SER A 93 6.74 -4.90 -3.94
N ILE A 94 6.07 -4.46 -5.02
CA ILE A 94 6.09 -3.06 -5.48
C ILE A 94 5.48 -2.10 -4.44
N GLY A 95 4.56 -2.57 -3.61
CA GLY A 95 4.01 -1.81 -2.49
C GLY A 95 5.09 -1.38 -1.48
N ALA A 96 6.19 -2.14 -1.36
CA ALA A 96 7.33 -1.73 -0.54
C ALA A 96 7.99 -0.45 -1.08
N TYR A 97 8.18 -0.35 -2.40
CA TYR A 97 8.68 0.88 -3.02
C TYR A 97 7.74 2.06 -2.75
N ILE A 98 6.42 1.86 -2.91
CA ILE A 98 5.40 2.88 -2.63
C ILE A 98 5.49 3.34 -1.17
N CYS A 99 5.53 2.42 -0.19
CA CYS A 99 5.69 2.76 1.22
C CYS A 99 6.94 3.59 1.50
N LEU A 100 8.09 3.25 0.89
CA LEU A 100 9.32 4.02 1.07
C LEU A 100 9.20 5.45 0.53
N ARG A 101 8.51 5.64 -0.60
CA ARG A 101 8.25 6.98 -1.15
C ARG A 101 7.24 7.76 -0.31
N MET A 102 6.21 7.09 0.22
CA MET A 102 5.26 7.69 1.15
C MET A 102 5.95 8.12 2.45
N LEU A 103 6.84 7.30 3.00
CA LEU A 103 7.55 7.57 4.24
C LEU A 103 8.30 8.91 4.21
N ASP A 104 8.96 9.23 3.10
CA ASP A 104 9.66 10.51 2.93
C ASP A 104 8.69 11.70 2.95
N GLN A 105 7.56 11.60 2.26
CA GLN A 105 6.54 12.66 2.23
C GLN A 105 5.81 12.83 3.57
N LEU A 106 5.35 11.73 4.17
CA LEU A 106 4.67 11.75 5.47
C LEU A 106 5.55 12.37 6.56
N LYS A 107 6.86 12.09 6.56
CA LYS A 107 7.80 12.72 7.49
C LYS A 107 7.92 14.23 7.27
N LYS A 108 7.95 14.68 6.01
CA LYS A 108 7.96 16.13 5.68
C LYS A 108 6.67 16.82 6.11
N GLU A 109 5.55 16.11 6.06
CA GLU A 109 4.24 16.56 6.52
C GLU A 109 4.06 16.46 8.05
N GLY A 110 5.05 15.95 8.80
CA GLY A 110 5.04 15.91 10.26
C GLY A 110 4.40 14.67 10.88
N TRP A 111 4.08 13.64 10.09
CA TRP A 111 3.49 12.40 10.57
C TRP A 111 4.46 11.59 11.45
N THR A 112 3.92 10.95 12.49
CA THR A 112 4.68 9.98 13.30
C THR A 112 4.59 8.58 12.69
N VAL A 113 5.52 8.28 11.77
CA VAL A 113 5.65 6.94 11.18
C VAL A 113 6.63 6.10 12.01
N SER A 114 6.08 5.13 12.75
CA SER A 114 6.81 4.30 13.72
C SER A 114 7.55 3.11 13.11
N GLY A 115 7.16 2.68 11.90
CA GLY A 115 7.84 1.61 11.20
C GLY A 115 7.40 1.49 9.75
N CYS A 116 8.28 0.94 8.92
CA CYS A 116 8.01 0.64 7.51
C CYS A 116 8.51 -0.78 7.21
N TYR A 117 7.58 -1.73 7.09
CA TYR A 117 7.86 -3.15 6.89
C TYR A 117 7.72 -3.50 5.40
N CYS A 118 8.82 -3.92 4.79
CA CYS A 118 8.87 -4.28 3.37
C CYS A 118 8.81 -5.80 3.21
N LEU A 119 7.65 -6.34 2.86
CA LEU A 119 7.43 -7.77 2.65
C LEU A 119 7.86 -8.15 1.23
N PHE A 120 8.93 -8.94 1.12
CA PHE A 120 9.48 -9.41 -0.16
C PHE A 120 9.70 -8.27 -1.18
N PRO A 121 10.54 -7.27 -0.84
CA PRO A 121 10.59 -5.98 -1.51
C PRO A 121 11.02 -6.05 -2.98
N ALA A 122 10.36 -5.23 -3.81
CA ALA A 122 10.82 -4.87 -5.15
C ALA A 122 11.19 -3.38 -5.20
N VAL A 123 12.38 -3.02 -4.70
CA VAL A 123 12.79 -1.62 -4.50
C VAL A 123 13.71 -1.09 -5.60
N GLU A 124 14.63 -1.91 -6.12
CA GLU A 124 15.55 -1.50 -7.18
C GLU A 124 15.58 -2.49 -8.35
N ARG A 125 15.77 -1.94 -9.56
CA ARG A 125 16.12 -2.68 -10.80
C ARG A 125 15.18 -3.83 -11.17
N MET A 126 13.91 -3.80 -10.74
CA MET A 126 12.95 -4.88 -11.04
C MET A 126 12.87 -5.16 -12.55
N ALA A 127 12.79 -4.10 -13.37
CA ALA A 127 12.79 -4.16 -14.83
C ALA A 127 14.07 -4.79 -15.45
N LYS A 128 15.18 -4.83 -14.73
CA LYS A 128 16.47 -5.35 -15.21
C LYS A 128 16.77 -6.77 -14.73
N THR A 129 15.91 -7.36 -13.90
CA THR A 129 16.08 -8.75 -13.45
C THR A 129 15.63 -9.73 -14.55
N PRO A 130 16.19 -10.95 -14.62
CA PRO A 130 15.78 -11.94 -15.63
C PRO A 130 14.29 -12.30 -15.57
N SER A 131 13.71 -12.34 -14.37
CA SER A 131 12.27 -12.53 -14.16
C SER A 131 11.49 -11.26 -14.53
N GLY A 132 12.00 -10.09 -14.16
CA GLY A 132 11.40 -8.81 -14.53
C GLY A 132 11.30 -8.61 -16.04
N GLN A 133 12.33 -8.94 -16.82
CA GLN A 133 12.28 -8.85 -18.29
C GLN A 133 11.19 -9.73 -18.90
N LYS A 134 10.86 -10.87 -18.27
CA LYS A 134 9.77 -11.76 -18.70
C LYS A 134 8.38 -11.25 -18.29
N VAL A 135 8.28 -10.53 -17.17
CA VAL A 135 7.00 -10.09 -16.57
C VAL A 135 6.66 -8.62 -16.89
N ILE A 136 7.64 -7.82 -17.32
CA ILE A 136 7.47 -6.43 -17.77
C ILE A 136 6.35 -6.27 -18.81
N PRO A 137 6.19 -7.13 -19.83
CA PRO A 137 5.10 -6.98 -20.79
C PRO A 137 3.71 -7.06 -20.14
N LEU A 138 3.58 -7.83 -19.04
CA LEU A 138 2.34 -7.95 -18.27
C LEU A 138 2.15 -6.77 -17.30
N ILE A 139 3.24 -6.20 -16.78
CA ILE A 139 3.22 -5.05 -15.86
C ILE A 139 3.02 -3.73 -16.60
N GLN A 140 3.46 -3.60 -17.85
CA GLN A 140 3.26 -2.40 -18.69
C GLN A 140 1.78 -2.18 -19.07
N VAL A 141 0.97 -3.24 -19.05
CA VAL A 141 -0.50 -3.13 -19.17
C VAL A 141 -1.11 -2.44 -17.94
N VAL A 142 -0.36 -2.40 -16.83
CA VAL A 142 -0.84 -1.96 -15.52
C VAL A 142 -0.21 -0.63 -15.05
N TYR A 143 1.04 -0.35 -15.43
CA TYR A 143 1.73 0.91 -15.11
C TYR A 143 2.51 1.45 -16.30
N LYS A 144 2.48 2.78 -16.46
CA LYS A 144 3.49 3.51 -17.22
C LYS A 144 4.73 3.66 -16.33
N LEU A 145 5.66 2.71 -16.44
CA LEU A 145 6.99 2.76 -15.82
C LEU A 145 7.93 3.72 -16.56
#